data_AF-A0A1Y4AL16-F1
#
_entry.id   AF-A0A1Y4AL16-F1
#
_cell.length_a   1.000
_cell.length_b   1.000
_cell.length_c   1.000
_cell.angle_alpha   90.00
_cell.angle_beta   90.00
_cell.angle_gamma   90.00
#
_symmetry.space_group_name_H-M   'P 1'
#
loop_
_entity.id
_entity.type
_entity.pdbx_description
1 polymer ?
#
loop_
_entity_poly.entity_id
_entity_poly.type
_entity_poly.pdbx_seq_one_letter_code
_entity_poly.pdbx_strand_id
1 'polypeptide(L)'
;MTPFKTNRIMKLKELLARCDFDSIVPHLLRIYPRHATQLPWYKEAYDILRHTESVDNDGTIRIAWCNDDVKYGGEPYIHINNCEGQSWEGCLGAQLDVADDVHIADAELAARCLWSLTFYGFRPDECDYFDCYRAPRNPYEEQAKRLEDAQFRNYARKRPGRFHALSTEEWKIYDRRQSRRNRPKRMRDHRQEVRIKQLKRMGCVENTIRQILARTTEISREQLAYLPDTQLVHEPDYHSRAYDPSRRMAYLHEILARLLRWMKTATATRGSWPYCPSLRNIRCSPMNGRRSVASLRCFRPMRRY
;
A
#
# COMPACT_ATOMS: atom_id res chain seq x y z
N MET A 1 31.25 -35.73 -7.04
CA MET A 1 29.77 -35.67 -6.91
C MET A 1 29.45 -35.34 -5.47
N THR A 2 29.24 -34.07 -5.16
CA THR A 2 28.66 -33.64 -3.89
C THR A 2 27.14 -33.82 -3.99
N PRO A 3 26.48 -34.34 -2.94
CA PRO A 3 25.04 -34.58 -3.01
C PRO A 3 24.33 -33.23 -3.06
N PHE A 4 23.43 -33.06 -4.03
CA PHE A 4 22.47 -31.97 -4.06
C PHE A 4 21.67 -32.00 -2.76
N LYS A 5 22.02 -31.12 -1.82
CA LYS A 5 21.28 -30.89 -0.59
C LYS A 5 19.96 -30.21 -0.94
N THR A 6 18.91 -30.64 -0.27
CA THR A 6 17.52 -30.26 -0.46
C THR A 6 17.30 -28.76 -0.27
N ASN A 7 17.36 -27.98 -1.36
CA ASN A 7 16.64 -26.71 -1.42
C ASN A 7 15.19 -26.99 -1.05
N ARG A 8 14.61 -26.12 -0.22
CA ARG A 8 13.21 -26.24 0.16
C ARG A 8 12.32 -25.86 -1.02
N ILE A 9 12.21 -26.76 -1.99
CA ILE A 9 11.42 -26.58 -3.21
C ILE A 9 9.95 -26.71 -2.82
N MET A 10 9.31 -25.57 -2.62
CA MET A 10 7.86 -25.47 -2.44
C MET A 10 7.34 -24.25 -3.20
N LYS A 11 6.07 -24.29 -3.64
CA LYS A 11 5.44 -23.12 -4.25
C LYS A 11 5.00 -22.13 -3.17
N LEU A 12 4.94 -20.83 -3.50
CA LEU A 12 4.45 -19.82 -2.56
C LEU A 12 3.03 -20.11 -2.07
N LYS A 13 2.15 -20.63 -2.94
CA LYS A 13 0.79 -21.06 -2.57
C LYS A 13 0.78 -22.13 -1.48
N GLU A 14 1.72 -23.07 -1.52
CA GLU A 14 1.83 -24.14 -0.53
C GLU A 14 2.31 -23.59 0.82
N LEU A 15 3.26 -22.67 0.82
CA LEU A 15 3.71 -21.97 2.03
C LEU A 15 2.57 -21.24 2.72
N LEU A 16 1.79 -20.45 1.97
CA LEU A 16 0.64 -19.73 2.49
C LEU A 16 -0.47 -20.68 2.98
N ALA A 17 -0.56 -21.88 2.42
CA ALA A 17 -1.51 -22.90 2.87
C ALA A 17 -1.13 -23.59 4.18
N ARG A 18 0.17 -23.61 4.53
CA ARG A 18 0.69 -24.20 5.78
C ARG A 18 0.66 -23.25 6.97
N CYS A 19 0.55 -21.95 6.72
CA CYS A 19 0.63 -20.93 7.77
C CYS A 19 -0.72 -20.24 7.95
N ASP A 20 -1.24 -20.25 9.18
CA ASP A 20 -2.37 -19.41 9.55
C ASP A 20 -1.95 -17.95 9.69
N PHE A 21 -2.85 -17.01 9.39
CA PHE A 21 -2.54 -15.58 9.53
C PHE A 21 -2.08 -15.22 10.96
N ASP A 22 -2.69 -15.81 11.98
CA ASP A 22 -2.34 -15.52 13.38
C ASP A 22 -0.91 -15.96 13.75
N SER A 23 -0.34 -16.97 13.07
CA SER A 23 1.07 -17.36 13.27
C SER A 23 2.04 -16.43 12.52
N ILE A 24 1.60 -15.78 11.45
CA ILE A 24 2.38 -14.82 10.65
C ILE A 24 2.53 -13.47 11.38
N VAL A 25 1.47 -13.01 12.05
CA VAL A 25 1.39 -11.66 12.67
C VAL A 25 2.56 -11.33 13.60
N PRO A 26 3.01 -12.19 14.52
CA PRO A 26 4.14 -11.89 15.40
C PRO A 26 5.44 -11.61 14.63
N HIS A 27 5.71 -12.36 13.56
CA HIS A 27 6.89 -12.14 12.73
C HIS A 27 6.78 -10.84 11.93
N LEU A 28 5.59 -10.56 11.38
CA LEU A 28 5.34 -9.32 10.64
C LEU A 28 5.54 -8.08 11.52
N LEU A 29 5.05 -8.10 12.77
CA LEU A 29 5.24 -7.01 13.72
C LEU A 29 6.68 -6.89 14.23
N ARG A 30 7.40 -8.01 14.34
CA ARG A 30 8.81 -8.01 14.73
C ARG A 30 9.69 -7.37 13.64
N ILE A 31 9.45 -7.73 12.38
CA ILE A 31 10.23 -7.24 11.23
C ILE A 31 9.79 -5.81 10.86
N TYR A 32 8.47 -5.55 10.87
CA TYR A 32 7.86 -4.29 10.46
C TYR A 32 6.96 -3.69 11.56
N PRO A 33 7.53 -3.22 12.69
CA PRO A 33 6.75 -2.76 13.84
C PRO A 33 5.83 -1.56 13.53
N ARG A 34 6.19 -0.73 12.55
CA ARG A 34 5.37 0.42 12.11
C ARG A 34 4.09 0.01 11.37
N HIS A 35 3.95 -1.27 11.01
CA HIS A 35 2.85 -1.78 10.21
C HIS A 35 1.70 -2.35 11.06
N ALA A 36 1.73 -2.18 12.38
CA ALA A 36 0.67 -2.67 13.27
C ALA A 36 -0.73 -2.15 12.92
N THR A 37 -0.83 -0.89 12.47
CA THR A 37 -2.10 -0.30 12.02
C THR A 37 -2.58 -0.83 10.67
N GLN A 38 -1.71 -1.49 9.91
CA GLN A 38 -1.95 -1.99 8.55
C GLN A 38 -2.29 -3.49 8.54
N LEU A 39 -2.25 -4.17 9.70
CA LEU A 39 -2.58 -5.59 9.83
C LEU A 39 -3.91 -6.02 9.17
N PRO A 40 -5.00 -5.22 9.18
CA PRO A 40 -6.22 -5.55 8.43
C PRO A 40 -6.01 -5.74 6.95
N TRP A 41 -5.14 -4.91 6.37
CA TRP A 41 -4.87 -4.96 4.95
C TRP A 41 -3.99 -6.15 4.62
N TYR A 42 -3.06 -6.49 5.50
CA TYR A 42 -2.34 -7.78 5.43
C TYR A 42 -3.29 -8.98 5.53
N LYS A 43 -4.28 -8.92 6.44
CA LYS A 43 -5.28 -9.97 6.58
C LYS A 43 -6.13 -10.10 5.32
N GLU A 44 -6.59 -8.98 4.77
CA GLU A 44 -7.35 -8.96 3.53
C GLU A 44 -6.53 -9.50 2.36
N ALA A 45 -5.29 -9.06 2.20
CA ALA A 45 -4.37 -9.57 1.17
C ALA A 45 -4.13 -11.07 1.32
N TYR A 46 -3.85 -11.54 2.54
CA TYR A 46 -3.68 -12.95 2.84
C TYR A 46 -4.92 -13.76 2.46
N ASP A 47 -6.12 -13.28 2.83
CA ASP A 47 -7.37 -13.95 2.50
C ASP A 47 -7.59 -13.99 0.98
N ILE A 48 -7.31 -12.89 0.26
CA ILE A 48 -7.39 -12.90 -1.22
C ILE A 48 -6.43 -13.95 -1.78
N LEU A 49 -5.15 -13.92 -1.38
CA LEU A 49 -4.10 -14.83 -1.87
C LEU A 49 -4.43 -16.31 -1.61
N ARG A 50 -5.05 -16.63 -0.47
CA ARG A 50 -5.47 -18.01 -0.14
C ARG A 50 -6.49 -18.58 -1.12
N HIS A 51 -7.20 -17.72 -1.83
CA HIS A 51 -8.28 -18.08 -2.73
C HIS A 51 -8.02 -17.71 -4.19
N THR A 52 -6.89 -17.06 -4.48
CA THR A 52 -6.42 -16.82 -5.83
C THR A 52 -5.91 -18.13 -6.46
N GLU A 53 -6.34 -18.38 -7.69
CA GLU A 53 -5.78 -19.47 -8.49
C GLU A 53 -4.36 -19.12 -8.92
N SER A 54 -3.44 -20.07 -8.75
CA SER A 54 -2.07 -19.89 -9.19
C SER A 54 -2.01 -20.13 -10.68
N VAL A 55 -1.31 -19.27 -11.41
CA VAL A 55 -0.90 -19.55 -12.78
C VAL A 55 0.45 -20.24 -12.69
N ASP A 56 0.62 -21.38 -13.38
CA ASP A 56 1.92 -22.04 -13.41
C ASP A 56 2.96 -21.09 -14.00
N ASN A 57 4.02 -20.89 -13.23
CA ASN A 57 5.07 -19.95 -13.51
C ASN A 57 6.39 -20.63 -13.20
N ASP A 58 7.24 -20.78 -14.22
CA ASP A 58 8.60 -21.31 -14.08
C ASP A 58 9.54 -20.34 -13.35
N GLY A 59 9.04 -19.15 -13.00
CA GLY A 59 9.73 -18.16 -12.19
C GLY A 59 10.09 -18.67 -10.80
N THR A 60 11.20 -18.14 -10.29
CA THR A 60 11.72 -18.46 -8.96
C THR A 60 11.77 -17.20 -8.10
N ILE A 61 11.18 -17.28 -6.92
CA ILE A 61 11.31 -16.28 -5.85
C ILE A 61 12.52 -16.67 -5.02
N ARG A 62 13.57 -15.85 -5.06
CA ARG A 62 14.83 -16.13 -4.36
C ARG A 62 14.86 -15.45 -3.00
N ILE A 63 15.17 -16.21 -1.96
CA ILE A 63 15.28 -15.74 -0.59
C ILE A 63 16.72 -15.88 -0.12
N ALA A 64 17.38 -14.74 0.09
CA ALA A 64 18.80 -14.70 0.44
C ALA A 64 19.11 -13.49 1.33
N TRP A 65 20.27 -13.54 1.99
CA TRP A 65 20.81 -12.38 2.69
C TRP A 65 21.18 -11.27 1.72
N CYS A 66 20.70 -10.06 1.99
CA CYS A 66 21.07 -8.84 1.31
C CYS A 66 22.04 -8.05 2.21
N ASN A 67 23.18 -7.67 1.63
CA ASN A 67 24.22 -6.87 2.29
C ASN A 67 24.36 -5.47 1.67
N ASP A 68 23.43 -5.06 0.81
CA ASP A 68 23.53 -3.80 0.05
C ASP A 68 23.52 -2.57 0.96
N ASP A 69 22.88 -2.65 2.12
CA ASP A 69 22.83 -1.54 3.07
C ASP A 69 24.01 -1.54 4.06
N VAL A 70 24.81 -2.62 4.11
CA VAL A 70 25.97 -2.73 5.00
C VAL A 70 27.00 -1.65 4.68
N LYS A 71 27.21 -1.34 3.39
CA LYS A 71 28.07 -0.22 2.95
C LYS A 71 27.60 1.16 3.43
N TYR A 72 26.35 1.29 3.88
CA TYR A 72 25.77 2.52 4.43
C TYR A 72 25.51 2.43 5.94
N GLY A 73 26.06 1.41 6.62
CA GLY A 73 25.90 1.21 8.06
C GLY A 73 24.62 0.48 8.47
N GLY A 74 23.91 -0.13 7.51
CA GLY A 74 22.79 -1.03 7.78
C GLY A 74 23.24 -2.43 8.20
N GLU A 75 22.34 -3.18 8.83
CA GLU A 75 22.57 -4.59 9.15
C GLU A 75 22.14 -5.49 7.97
N PRO A 76 22.79 -6.65 7.77
CA PRO A 76 22.32 -7.67 6.84
C PRO A 76 20.86 -8.04 7.10
N TYR A 77 20.06 -8.19 6.04
CA TYR A 77 18.67 -8.62 6.17
C TYR A 77 18.29 -9.62 5.09
N ILE A 78 17.31 -10.48 5.39
CA ILE A 78 16.80 -11.45 4.41
C ILE A 78 15.85 -10.73 3.45
N HIS A 79 16.19 -10.74 2.16
CA HIS A 79 15.42 -10.13 1.09
C HIS A 79 14.72 -11.19 0.23
N ILE A 80 13.55 -10.83 -0.31
CA ILE A 80 12.76 -11.67 -1.21
C ILE A 80 12.79 -11.04 -2.59
N ASN A 81 13.53 -11.68 -3.50
CA ASN A 81 13.69 -11.22 -4.87
C ASN A 81 12.59 -11.79 -5.78
N ASN A 82 12.30 -11.08 -6.88
CA ASN A 82 11.36 -11.48 -7.92
C ASN A 82 9.91 -11.69 -7.45
N CYS A 83 9.52 -11.02 -6.37
CA CYS A 83 8.16 -11.07 -5.84
C CYS A 83 7.43 -9.71 -5.99
N GLU A 84 8.17 -8.61 -5.86
CA GLU A 84 7.58 -7.28 -5.87
C GLU A 84 7.21 -6.83 -7.30
N GLY A 85 6.02 -6.24 -7.47
CA GLY A 85 5.54 -5.71 -8.76
C GLY A 85 5.14 -6.76 -9.80
N GLN A 86 5.21 -8.04 -9.46
CA GLN A 86 4.69 -9.15 -10.27
C GLN A 86 3.19 -9.38 -9.97
N SER A 87 2.49 -10.05 -10.88
CA SER A 87 1.10 -10.45 -10.63
C SER A 87 1.04 -11.47 -9.48
N TRP A 88 0.01 -11.36 -8.65
CA TRP A 88 -0.14 -12.25 -7.50
C TRP A 88 -0.33 -13.71 -7.93
N GLU A 89 -1.08 -13.94 -9.00
CA GLU A 89 -1.30 -15.26 -9.62
C GLU A 89 0.02 -15.91 -10.05
N GLY A 90 0.91 -15.12 -10.66
CA GLY A 90 2.23 -15.57 -11.11
C GLY A 90 3.18 -15.83 -9.95
N CYS A 91 3.16 -14.99 -8.91
CA CYS A 91 3.94 -15.22 -7.69
C CYS A 91 3.48 -16.48 -6.93
N LEU A 92 2.18 -16.78 -6.90
CA LEU A 92 1.65 -17.96 -6.22
C LEU A 92 2.10 -19.28 -6.87
N GLY A 93 2.28 -19.28 -8.20
CA GLY A 93 2.78 -20.43 -8.95
C GLY A 93 4.31 -20.60 -8.91
N ALA A 94 5.04 -19.53 -8.56
CA ALA A 94 6.50 -19.51 -8.54
C ALA A 94 7.08 -20.41 -7.43
N GLN A 95 8.24 -21.01 -7.72
CA GLN A 95 8.98 -21.80 -6.75
C GLN A 95 9.77 -20.90 -5.80
N LEU A 96 9.82 -21.29 -4.52
CA LEU A 96 10.66 -20.65 -3.52
C LEU A 96 12.05 -21.30 -3.55
N ASP A 97 13.07 -20.48 -3.74
CA ASP A 97 14.47 -20.87 -3.67
C ASP A 97 15.12 -20.17 -2.48
N VAL A 98 15.20 -20.89 -1.36
CA VAL A 98 15.76 -20.40 -0.09
C VAL A 98 17.23 -20.77 -0.04
N ALA A 99 18.10 -19.78 0.10
CA ALA A 99 19.54 -19.98 0.22
C ALA A 99 19.89 -20.84 1.45
N ASP A 100 20.96 -21.64 1.33
CA ASP A 100 21.37 -22.62 2.33
C ASP A 100 21.68 -22.02 3.71
N ASP A 101 22.11 -20.76 3.75
CA ASP A 101 22.47 -20.01 4.95
C ASP A 101 21.27 -19.26 5.57
N VAL A 102 20.06 -19.43 5.02
CA VAL A 102 18.82 -18.84 5.53
C VAL A 102 18.00 -19.89 6.27
N HIS A 103 18.00 -19.79 7.60
CA HIS A 103 17.23 -20.68 8.48
C HIS A 103 16.11 -19.92 9.19
N ILE A 104 14.93 -19.88 8.58
CA ILE A 104 13.74 -19.22 9.13
C ILE A 104 12.53 -20.14 9.14
N ALA A 105 11.62 -19.93 10.09
CA ALA A 105 10.35 -20.65 10.18
C ALA A 105 9.41 -20.29 9.01
N ASP A 106 8.50 -21.20 8.68
CA ASP A 106 7.52 -20.98 7.58
C ASP A 106 6.66 -19.75 7.80
N ALA A 107 6.24 -19.51 9.05
CA ALA A 107 5.47 -18.32 9.40
C ALA A 107 6.26 -17.02 9.16
N GLU A 108 7.57 -17.03 9.40
CA GLU A 108 8.43 -15.87 9.12
C GLU A 108 8.66 -15.68 7.62
N LEU A 109 8.90 -16.76 6.89
CA LEU A 109 9.04 -16.72 5.44
C LEU A 109 7.74 -16.20 4.80
N ALA A 110 6.58 -16.69 5.25
CA ALA A 110 5.27 -16.22 4.81
C ALA A 110 5.06 -14.74 5.15
N ALA A 111 5.49 -14.27 6.32
CA ALA A 111 5.40 -12.85 6.69
C ALA A 111 6.20 -11.95 5.74
N ARG A 112 7.43 -12.36 5.40
CA ARG A 112 8.27 -11.62 4.46
C ARG A 112 7.66 -11.66 3.05
N CYS A 113 7.21 -12.83 2.57
CA CYS A 113 6.59 -12.95 1.25
C CYS A 113 5.33 -12.09 1.14
N LEU A 114 4.49 -12.10 2.19
CA LEU A 114 3.28 -11.30 2.24
C LEU A 114 3.60 -9.80 2.18
N TRP A 115 4.66 -9.35 2.86
CA TRP A 115 5.14 -7.97 2.75
C TRP A 115 5.61 -7.63 1.34
N SER A 116 6.43 -8.46 0.70
CA SER A 116 6.92 -8.21 -0.66
C SER A 116 5.80 -8.19 -1.70
N LEU A 117 4.81 -9.08 -1.58
CA LEU A 117 3.61 -9.10 -2.43
C LEU A 117 2.77 -7.83 -2.28
N THR A 118 2.73 -7.28 -1.06
CA THR A 118 1.91 -6.10 -0.74
C THR A 118 2.67 -4.79 -0.79
N PHE A 119 3.94 -4.81 -1.22
CA PHE A 119 4.81 -3.63 -1.24
C PHE A 119 4.20 -2.46 -2.03
N TYR A 120 3.54 -2.77 -3.15
CA TYR A 120 2.93 -1.78 -4.04
C TYR A 120 1.41 -1.66 -3.91
N GLY A 121 0.80 -2.35 -2.96
CA GLY A 121 -0.64 -2.34 -2.74
C GLY A 121 -1.13 -3.58 -2.01
N PHE A 122 -2.19 -3.45 -1.21
CA PHE A 122 -2.73 -4.55 -0.43
C PHE A 122 -3.83 -5.31 -1.17
N ARG A 123 -4.12 -4.94 -2.42
CA ARG A 123 -5.10 -5.64 -3.25
C ARG A 123 -4.71 -5.67 -4.72
N PRO A 124 -5.22 -6.65 -5.50
CA PRO A 124 -5.02 -6.71 -6.94
C PRO A 124 -5.68 -5.53 -7.68
N ASP A 125 -6.84 -5.07 -7.19
CA ASP A 125 -7.55 -3.90 -7.73
C ASP A 125 -6.91 -2.57 -7.29
N GLU A 126 -6.01 -2.62 -6.32
CA GLU A 126 -5.16 -1.49 -5.91
C GLU A 126 -3.86 -1.41 -6.73
N CYS A 127 -3.64 -2.32 -7.69
CA CYS A 127 -2.48 -2.33 -8.58
C CYS A 127 -2.54 -1.19 -9.64
N ASP A 128 -2.85 0.03 -9.18
CA ASP A 128 -2.51 1.32 -9.79
C ASP A 128 -1.06 1.67 -9.36
N TYR A 129 -0.10 0.78 -9.62
CA TYR A 129 1.33 0.93 -9.28
C TYR A 129 1.92 2.30 -9.67
N PHE A 130 1.23 3.00 -10.57
CA PHE A 130 1.48 4.38 -10.93
C PHE A 130 0.25 5.26 -10.69
N ASP A 131 0.00 5.63 -9.44
CA ASP A 131 -1.00 6.62 -9.02
C ASP A 131 -0.80 7.99 -9.75
N CYS A 132 0.38 8.22 -10.37
CA CYS A 132 0.65 9.34 -11.28
C CYS A 132 -0.12 9.29 -12.62
N TYR A 133 -0.68 8.13 -13.00
CA TYR A 133 -1.47 7.96 -14.22
C TYR A 133 -2.97 7.86 -13.99
N ARG A 134 -3.44 7.82 -12.74
CA ARG A 134 -4.87 7.90 -12.46
C ARG A 134 -5.42 9.19 -13.05
N ALA A 135 -6.44 9.07 -13.90
CA ALA A 135 -7.11 10.24 -14.46
C ALA A 135 -7.67 11.08 -13.31
N PRO A 136 -7.43 12.41 -13.29
CA PRO A 136 -8.06 13.28 -12.32
C PRO A 136 -9.58 13.10 -12.44
N ARG A 137 -10.24 12.75 -11.34
CA ARG A 137 -11.70 12.54 -11.39
C ARG A 137 -12.47 13.72 -10.78
N ASN A 138 -11.77 14.74 -10.29
CA ASN A 138 -12.36 15.99 -9.86
C ASN A 138 -11.49 17.21 -10.26
N PRO A 139 -12.06 18.42 -10.27
CA PRO A 139 -11.34 19.63 -10.68
C PRO A 139 -10.11 19.96 -9.81
N TYR A 140 -10.13 19.62 -8.52
CA TYR A 140 -9.01 19.88 -7.61
C TYR A 140 -7.79 19.00 -7.95
N GLU A 141 -8.02 17.72 -8.23
CA GLU A 141 -6.99 16.80 -8.69
C GLU A 141 -6.42 17.21 -10.04
N GLU A 142 -7.27 17.70 -10.94
CA GLU A 142 -6.82 18.18 -12.24
C GLU A 142 -5.90 19.39 -12.07
N GLN A 143 -6.29 20.34 -11.22
CA GLN A 143 -5.46 21.49 -10.90
C GLN A 143 -4.15 21.08 -10.20
N ALA A 144 -4.20 20.09 -9.30
CA ALA A 144 -3.00 19.56 -8.64
C ALA A 144 -2.02 18.96 -9.67
N LYS A 145 -2.51 18.10 -10.56
CA LYS A 145 -1.71 17.47 -11.62
C LYS A 145 -1.08 18.50 -12.55
N ARG A 146 -1.85 19.52 -12.97
CA ARG A 146 -1.32 20.63 -13.79
C ARG A 146 -0.19 21.39 -13.10
N LEU A 147 -0.28 21.59 -11.79
CA LEU A 147 0.77 22.26 -11.00
C LEU A 147 2.00 21.37 -10.81
N GLU A 148 1.83 20.06 -10.57
CA GLU A 148 2.92 19.09 -10.50
C GLU A 148 3.68 19.04 -11.83
N ASP A 149 2.98 18.95 -12.95
CA ASP A 149 3.56 18.98 -14.30
C ASP A 149 4.30 20.30 -14.56
N ALA A 150 3.79 21.43 -14.06
CA ALA A 150 4.47 22.72 -14.16
C ALA A 150 5.74 22.76 -13.30
N GLN A 151 5.68 22.22 -12.07
CA GLN A 151 6.83 22.13 -11.17
C GLN A 151 7.93 21.25 -11.76
N PHE A 152 7.57 20.07 -12.29
CA PHE A 152 8.49 19.17 -12.98
C PHE A 152 9.17 19.85 -14.18
N ARG A 153 8.37 20.55 -15.02
CA ARG A 153 8.87 21.27 -16.20
C ARG A 153 9.90 22.35 -15.88
N ASN A 154 9.85 22.97 -14.71
CA ASN A 154 10.85 23.97 -14.29
C ASN A 154 12.29 23.43 -14.35
N TYR A 155 12.48 22.11 -14.19
CA TYR A 155 13.78 21.48 -14.04
C TYR A 155 14.07 20.44 -15.12
N ALA A 156 13.07 19.67 -15.54
CA ALA A 156 13.23 18.68 -16.60
C ALA A 156 13.36 19.32 -17.99
N ARG A 157 12.76 20.50 -18.22
CA ARG A 157 12.65 21.15 -19.54
C ARG A 157 12.05 20.25 -20.64
N LYS A 158 11.31 19.21 -20.26
CA LYS A 158 10.53 18.33 -21.15
C LYS A 158 9.10 18.23 -20.63
N ARG A 159 8.15 17.94 -21.53
CA ARG A 159 6.83 17.46 -21.10
C ARG A 159 6.99 15.99 -20.68
N PRO A 160 6.41 15.56 -19.54
CA PRO A 160 6.33 14.14 -19.25
C PRO A 160 5.54 13.48 -20.39
N GLY A 161 6.19 12.58 -21.13
CA GLY A 161 5.53 11.76 -22.14
C GLY A 161 4.68 10.66 -21.48
N ARG A 162 3.95 9.89 -22.29
CA ARG A 162 3.04 8.83 -21.80
C ARG A 162 3.78 7.68 -21.07
N PHE A 163 5.07 7.45 -21.37
CA PHE A 163 5.82 6.27 -20.90
C PHE A 163 7.34 6.44 -20.73
N HIS A 164 7.87 7.66 -20.57
CA HIS A 164 9.33 7.82 -20.40
C HIS A 164 9.66 8.48 -19.07
N ALA A 165 10.05 7.64 -18.10
CA ALA A 165 10.93 8.06 -17.01
C ALA A 165 12.16 8.75 -17.63
N LEU A 166 12.66 9.80 -16.99
CA LEU A 166 13.91 10.43 -17.39
C LEU A 166 15.01 9.35 -17.44
N SER A 167 15.92 9.42 -18.42
CA SER A 167 17.11 8.57 -18.41
C SER A 167 17.94 8.85 -17.14
N THR A 168 18.85 7.94 -16.79
CA THR A 168 19.75 8.13 -15.64
C THR A 168 20.55 9.44 -15.74
N GLU A 169 20.98 9.82 -16.94
CA GLU A 169 21.67 11.08 -17.23
C GLU A 169 20.75 12.28 -17.07
N GLU A 170 19.49 12.15 -17.50
CA GLU A 170 18.50 13.21 -17.35
C GLU A 170 18.10 13.43 -15.89
N TRP A 171 17.98 12.36 -15.09
CA TRP A 171 17.82 12.45 -13.64
C TRP A 171 19.00 13.17 -12.99
N LYS A 172 20.24 12.82 -13.35
CA LYS A 172 21.44 13.53 -12.88
C LYS A 172 21.40 15.03 -13.20
N ILE A 173 20.89 15.41 -14.39
CA ILE A 173 20.72 16.81 -14.77
C ILE A 173 19.60 17.48 -13.97
N TYR A 174 18.47 16.81 -13.80
CA TYR A 174 17.33 17.28 -13.01
C TYR A 174 17.76 17.58 -11.57
N ASP A 175 18.43 16.62 -10.92
CA ASP A 175 18.90 16.73 -9.54
C ASP A 175 19.93 17.83 -9.37
N ARG A 176 20.87 17.97 -10.33
CA ARG A 176 21.84 19.07 -10.34
C ARG A 176 21.16 20.44 -10.42
N ARG A 177 20.05 20.56 -11.17
CA ARG A 177 19.30 21.83 -11.27
C ARG A 177 18.51 22.12 -10.00
N GLN A 178 17.96 21.08 -9.36
CA GLN A 178 17.27 21.17 -8.07
C GLN A 178 18.22 21.55 -6.92
N SER A 179 19.43 20.99 -6.88
CA SER A 179 20.41 21.29 -5.82
C SER A 179 20.94 22.73 -5.89
N ARG A 180 21.02 23.30 -7.11
CA ARG A 180 21.53 24.67 -7.35
C ARG A 180 20.42 25.73 -7.38
N ARG A 181 19.27 25.48 -6.74
CA ARG A 181 18.16 26.45 -6.67
C ARG A 181 18.55 27.68 -5.87
N ASN A 182 18.34 28.87 -6.44
CA ASN A 182 18.45 30.14 -5.71
C ASN A 182 17.22 30.37 -4.80
N ARG A 183 17.30 31.36 -3.90
CA ARG A 183 16.22 31.68 -2.95
C ARG A 183 14.85 31.90 -3.63
N PRO A 184 14.72 32.68 -4.72
CA PRO A 184 13.44 32.83 -5.41
C PRO A 184 12.84 31.53 -5.93
N LYS A 185 13.66 30.62 -6.50
CA LYS A 185 13.19 29.30 -6.97
C LYS A 185 12.68 28.45 -5.81
N ARG A 186 13.40 28.41 -4.68
CA ARG A 186 12.95 27.70 -3.47
C ARG A 186 11.61 28.22 -2.96
N MET A 187 11.42 29.54 -2.93
CA MET A 187 10.16 30.15 -2.51
C MET A 187 9.00 29.84 -3.46
N ARG A 188 9.24 29.84 -4.77
CA ARG A 188 8.24 29.42 -5.76
C ARG A 188 7.86 27.96 -5.57
N ASP A 189 8.84 27.07 -5.48
CA ASP A 189 8.59 25.63 -5.33
C ASP A 189 7.84 25.35 -4.02
N HIS A 190 8.21 26.01 -2.91
CA HIS A 190 7.48 25.91 -1.65
C HIS A 190 6.00 26.33 -1.78
N ARG A 191 5.72 27.46 -2.45
CA ARG A 191 4.33 27.90 -2.72
C ARG A 191 3.55 26.88 -3.56
N GLN A 192 4.21 26.29 -4.57
CA GLN A 192 3.62 25.25 -5.40
C GLN A 192 3.34 23.99 -4.58
N GLU A 193 4.28 23.53 -3.75
CA GLU A 193 4.13 22.37 -2.86
C GLU A 193 2.97 22.54 -1.87
N VAL A 194 2.89 23.71 -1.22
CA VAL A 194 1.77 24.02 -0.31
C VAL A 194 0.44 23.99 -1.05
N ARG A 195 0.36 24.59 -2.25
CA ARG A 195 -0.86 24.59 -3.06
C ARG A 195 -1.24 23.19 -3.56
N ILE A 196 -0.28 22.40 -4.02
CA ILE A 196 -0.48 21.01 -4.45
C ILE A 196 -1.01 20.18 -3.28
N LYS A 197 -0.42 20.32 -2.09
CA LYS A 197 -0.88 19.62 -0.87
C LYS A 197 -2.33 19.97 -0.53
N GLN A 198 -2.68 21.26 -0.59
CA GLN A 198 -4.05 21.72 -0.38
C GLN A 198 -5.02 21.13 -1.41
N LEU A 199 -4.66 21.16 -2.70
CA LEU A 199 -5.52 20.65 -3.78
C LEU A 199 -5.72 19.15 -3.73
N LYS A 200 -4.66 18.37 -3.45
CA LYS A 200 -4.79 16.94 -3.22
C LYS A 200 -5.76 16.64 -2.08
N ARG A 201 -5.64 17.35 -0.95
CA ARG A 201 -6.57 17.21 0.18
C ARG A 201 -8.01 17.53 -0.24
N MET A 202 -8.24 18.65 -0.90
CA MET A 202 -9.59 19.01 -1.39
C MET A 202 -10.14 17.98 -2.37
N GLY A 203 -9.27 17.42 -3.22
CA GLY A 203 -9.61 16.33 -4.11
C GLY A 203 -10.01 15.06 -3.37
N CYS A 204 -9.28 14.65 -2.32
CA CYS A 204 -9.67 13.55 -1.44
C CYS A 204 -11.08 13.79 -0.88
N VAL A 205 -11.29 14.94 -0.24
CA VAL A 205 -12.56 15.29 0.42
C VAL A 205 -13.73 15.27 -0.57
N GLU A 206 -13.58 15.89 -1.74
CA GLU A 206 -14.63 15.91 -2.76
C GLU A 206 -14.96 14.49 -3.24
N ASN A 207 -13.96 13.62 -3.39
CA ASN A 207 -14.20 12.23 -3.75
C ASN A 207 -14.95 11.49 -2.65
N THR A 208 -14.57 11.68 -1.39
CA THR A 208 -15.27 11.08 -0.24
C THR A 208 -16.73 11.53 -0.20
N ILE A 209 -17.00 12.83 -0.37
CA ILE A 209 -18.37 13.37 -0.45
C ILE A 209 -19.14 12.69 -1.57
N ARG A 210 -18.58 12.64 -2.79
CA ARG A 210 -19.22 11.98 -3.93
C ARG A 210 -19.50 10.50 -3.68
N GLN A 211 -18.59 9.78 -3.02
CA GLN A 211 -18.78 8.38 -2.67
C GLN A 211 -19.90 8.17 -1.64
N ILE A 212 -19.99 9.04 -0.63
CA ILE A 212 -21.06 8.98 0.38
C ILE A 212 -22.40 9.21 -0.30
N LEU A 213 -22.53 10.29 -1.07
CA LEU A 213 -23.77 10.65 -1.78
C LEU A 213 -24.19 9.60 -2.82
N ALA A 214 -23.23 8.87 -3.41
CA ALA A 214 -23.55 7.78 -4.34
C ALA A 214 -24.07 6.51 -3.64
N ARG A 215 -23.82 6.34 -2.33
CA ARG A 215 -24.18 5.15 -1.57
C ARG A 215 -25.42 5.33 -0.69
N THR A 216 -25.77 6.57 -0.35
CA THR A 216 -26.94 6.87 0.47
C THR A 216 -27.65 8.12 -0.04
N THR A 217 -28.99 8.08 -0.01
CA THR A 217 -29.86 9.24 -0.28
C THR A 217 -30.24 9.98 1.00
N GLU A 218 -29.89 9.45 2.17
CA GLU A 218 -30.27 10.02 3.48
C GLU A 218 -29.40 11.21 3.89
N ILE A 219 -28.18 11.29 3.34
CA ILE A 219 -27.22 12.34 3.67
C ILE A 219 -27.18 13.36 2.54
N SER A 220 -27.42 14.62 2.86
CA SER A 220 -27.33 15.72 1.91
C SER A 220 -25.91 16.31 1.84
N ARG A 221 -25.60 17.02 0.75
CA ARG A 221 -24.28 17.66 0.60
C ARG A 221 -24.06 18.75 1.64
N GLU A 222 -25.11 19.45 2.07
CA GLU A 222 -25.03 20.49 3.10
C GLU A 222 -24.58 19.90 4.44
N GLN A 223 -25.06 18.70 4.78
CA GLN A 223 -24.65 18.00 6.00
C GLN A 223 -23.17 17.61 5.99
N LEU A 224 -22.54 17.53 4.81
CA LEU A 224 -21.12 17.22 4.62
C LEU A 224 -20.23 18.45 4.42
N ALA A 225 -20.80 19.66 4.51
CA ALA A 225 -20.09 20.92 4.25
C ALA A 225 -18.93 21.20 5.23
N TYR A 226 -18.89 20.51 6.37
CA TYR A 226 -17.79 20.62 7.35
C TYR A 226 -16.52 19.85 6.94
N LEU A 227 -16.63 18.84 6.06
CA LEU A 227 -15.50 17.97 5.70
C LEU A 227 -14.30 18.74 5.10
N PRO A 228 -14.48 19.75 4.23
CA PRO A 228 -13.38 20.57 3.74
C PRO A 228 -12.58 21.29 4.81
N ASP A 229 -13.12 21.51 6.01
CA ASP A 229 -12.46 22.21 7.11
C ASP A 229 -11.82 21.25 8.13
N THR A 230 -12.06 19.94 8.00
CA THR A 230 -11.53 18.94 8.95
C THR A 230 -10.01 18.74 8.81
N GLN A 231 -9.26 18.81 9.91
CA GLN A 231 -7.79 18.69 9.85
C GLN A 231 -7.29 17.34 9.30
N LEU A 232 -8.02 16.25 9.58
CA LEU A 232 -7.67 14.91 9.15
C LEU A 232 -8.92 14.19 8.64
N VAL A 233 -8.89 13.76 7.38
CA VAL A 233 -9.85 12.80 6.83
C VAL A 233 -9.10 11.50 6.62
N HIS A 234 -9.43 10.49 7.42
CA HIS A 234 -8.93 9.14 7.25
C HIS A 234 -10.11 8.25 6.87
N GLU A 235 -10.06 7.65 5.69
CA GLU A 235 -11.10 6.81 5.13
C GLU A 235 -10.56 5.38 5.01
N PRO A 236 -10.64 4.58 6.09
CA PRO A 236 -10.26 3.18 5.98
C PRO A 236 -11.41 2.42 5.32
N ASP A 237 -11.18 1.95 4.10
CA ASP A 237 -12.13 1.09 3.40
C ASP A 237 -11.85 -0.39 3.75
N TYR A 238 -12.74 -0.97 4.56
CA TYR A 238 -12.76 -2.41 4.84
C TYR A 238 -13.75 -3.12 3.93
N HIS A 239 -13.31 -4.20 3.30
CA HIS A 239 -14.16 -5.04 2.47
C HIS A 239 -14.34 -6.40 3.12
N SER A 240 -15.54 -6.93 3.06
CA SER A 240 -15.76 -8.31 3.43
C SER A 240 -15.21 -9.23 2.35
N ARG A 241 -14.29 -10.12 2.73
CA ARG A 241 -13.84 -11.26 1.90
C ARG A 241 -14.44 -12.60 2.36
N ALA A 242 -15.46 -12.56 3.21
CA ALA A 242 -16.24 -13.74 3.55
C ALA A 242 -16.94 -14.30 2.30
N TYR A 243 -16.70 -15.59 2.02
CA TYR A 243 -17.31 -16.33 0.92
C TYR A 243 -18.80 -16.56 1.12
N ASP A 244 -19.20 -16.79 2.37
CA ASP A 244 -20.60 -16.88 2.76
C ASP A 244 -21.16 -15.46 3.00
N PRO A 245 -22.19 -15.05 2.24
CA PRO A 245 -22.88 -13.77 2.46
C PRO A 245 -23.33 -13.55 3.90
N SER A 246 -23.70 -14.62 4.62
CA SER A 246 -24.16 -14.54 6.01
C SER A 246 -23.04 -14.15 6.98
N ARG A 247 -21.78 -14.48 6.65
CA ARG A 247 -20.60 -14.22 7.50
C ARG A 247 -19.93 -12.88 7.23
N ARG A 248 -20.42 -12.09 6.27
CA ARG A 248 -19.80 -10.81 5.88
C ARG A 248 -19.69 -9.82 7.02
N MET A 249 -20.76 -9.69 7.81
CA MET A 249 -20.77 -8.79 8.97
C MET A 249 -19.85 -9.30 10.07
N ALA A 250 -19.85 -10.61 10.32
CA ALA A 250 -18.96 -11.23 11.30
C ALA A 250 -17.47 -11.02 10.92
N TYR A 251 -17.12 -11.18 9.64
CA TYR A 251 -15.78 -10.94 9.13
C TYR A 251 -15.32 -9.49 9.30
N LEU A 252 -16.17 -8.52 8.95
CA LEU A 252 -15.86 -7.10 9.15
C LEU A 252 -15.72 -6.77 10.63
N HIS A 253 -16.60 -7.31 11.47
CA HIS A 253 -16.51 -7.15 12.92
C HIS A 253 -15.22 -7.75 13.48
N GLU A 254 -14.79 -8.92 12.98
CA GLU A 254 -13.54 -9.55 13.37
C GLU A 254 -12.33 -8.67 13.03
N ILE A 255 -12.27 -8.14 11.80
CA ILE A 255 -11.21 -7.22 11.38
C ILE A 255 -11.15 -5.99 12.29
N LEU A 256 -12.31 -5.36 12.54
CA LEU A 256 -12.40 -4.16 13.37
C LEU A 256 -12.08 -4.43 14.84
N ALA A 257 -12.52 -5.58 15.38
CA ALA A 257 -12.21 -5.98 16.75
C ALA A 257 -10.73 -6.34 16.93
N ARG A 258 -10.12 -7.00 15.94
CA ARG A 258 -8.68 -7.32 15.92
C ARG A 258 -7.83 -6.04 15.84
N LEU A 259 -8.23 -5.07 15.03
CA LEU A 259 -7.62 -3.74 15.01
C LEU A 259 -7.54 -3.09 16.39
N LEU A 260 -8.68 -3.03 17.07
CA LEU A 260 -8.75 -2.42 18.40
C LEU A 260 -7.86 -3.13 19.40
N ARG A 261 -7.71 -4.46 19.31
CA ARG A 261 -6.79 -5.24 20.14
C ARG A 261 -5.33 -4.93 19.81
N TRP A 262 -4.95 -4.97 18.53
CA TRP A 262 -3.57 -4.74 18.10
C TRP A 262 -3.11 -3.29 18.32
N MET A 263 -4.01 -2.32 18.18
CA MET A 263 -3.73 -0.92 18.53
C MET A 263 -3.46 -0.78 20.03
N LYS A 264 -4.24 -1.45 20.90
CA LYS A 264 -4.03 -1.42 22.35
C LYS A 264 -2.69 -2.03 22.77
N THR A 265 -2.29 -3.14 22.14
CA THR A 265 -0.99 -3.78 22.42
C THR A 265 0.20 -2.97 21.90
N ALA A 266 0.03 -2.26 20.78
CA ALA A 266 1.06 -1.38 20.22
C ALA A 266 1.22 -0.08 21.05
N THR A 267 0.14 0.49 21.59
CA THR A 267 0.23 1.68 22.47
C THR A 267 0.81 1.37 23.85
N ALA A 268 0.69 0.12 24.33
CA ALA A 268 1.30 -0.31 25.59
C ALA A 268 2.84 -0.39 25.52
N THR A 269 3.43 -0.42 24.32
CA THR A 269 4.87 -0.64 24.14
C THR A 269 5.65 0.61 23.72
N ARG A 270 5.04 1.67 23.17
CA ARG A 270 5.73 2.95 22.87
C ARG A 270 4.80 4.17 22.96
N GLY A 271 5.16 5.14 23.80
CA GLY A 271 4.49 6.43 24.01
C GLY A 271 4.62 7.45 22.87
N SER A 272 4.46 7.03 21.62
CA SER A 272 4.43 7.96 20.49
C SER A 272 3.60 7.38 19.34
N TRP A 273 2.55 8.10 18.95
CA TRP A 273 1.80 7.83 17.73
C TRP A 273 2.74 7.95 16.51
N PRO A 274 2.96 6.88 15.74
CA PRO A 274 3.75 7.00 14.52
C PRO A 274 2.89 7.63 13.43
N TYR A 275 3.41 8.72 12.89
CA TYR A 275 3.04 9.31 11.62
C TYR A 275 2.82 8.23 10.54
N CYS A 276 1.60 8.15 10.00
CA CYS A 276 1.28 7.26 8.90
C CYS A 276 1.89 7.83 7.60
N PRO A 277 2.83 7.15 6.93
CA PRO A 277 3.36 7.61 5.66
C PRO A 277 2.27 7.45 4.60
N SER A 278 1.67 8.57 4.20
CA SER A 278 0.93 8.77 2.94
C SER A 278 0.07 7.59 2.45
N LEU A 279 -1.13 7.46 3.01
CA LEU A 279 -2.21 6.73 2.35
C LEU A 279 -2.78 7.62 1.24
N ARG A 280 -2.41 7.31 -0.01
CA ARG A 280 -3.06 7.89 -1.17
C ARG A 280 -4.36 7.12 -1.43
N ASN A 281 -5.41 7.89 -1.65
CA ASN A 281 -6.78 7.50 -1.97
C ASN A 281 -6.88 6.25 -2.85
N ILE A 282 -7.84 5.38 -2.56
CA ILE A 282 -8.30 4.36 -3.50
C ILE A 282 -9.83 4.46 -3.60
N ARG A 283 -10.34 4.19 -4.80
CA ARG A 283 -11.71 4.46 -5.21
C ARG A 283 -12.34 3.22 -5.83
N CYS A 284 -13.65 3.11 -5.69
CA CYS A 284 -14.49 2.14 -6.37
C CYS A 284 -14.58 2.39 -7.90
N SER A 285 -14.68 1.29 -8.64
CA SER A 285 -15.37 1.18 -9.93
C SER A 285 -16.20 -0.13 -9.97
N PRO A 286 -17.27 -0.20 -10.77
CA PRO A 286 -18.22 -1.31 -10.76
C PRO A 286 -17.76 -2.45 -11.65
N MET A 287 -17.95 -3.70 -11.22
CA MET A 287 -18.00 -4.84 -12.13
C MET A 287 -19.37 -5.51 -12.05
N ASN A 288 -19.94 -5.70 -13.24
CA ASN A 288 -21.10 -6.55 -13.49
C ASN A 288 -20.85 -7.95 -12.95
N GLY A 289 -21.83 -8.48 -12.22
CA GLY A 289 -21.84 -9.85 -11.72
C GLY A 289 -22.16 -9.93 -10.24
N ARG A 290 -23.44 -9.74 -9.89
CA ARG A 290 -24.12 -10.07 -8.63
C ARG A 290 -23.19 -10.48 -7.45
N ARG A 291 -22.54 -9.51 -6.80
CA ARG A 291 -22.04 -9.66 -5.42
C ARG A 291 -22.26 -8.35 -4.67
N SER A 292 -23.18 -8.36 -3.70
CA SER A 292 -23.41 -7.25 -2.79
C SER A 292 -22.19 -7.03 -1.90
N VAL A 293 -21.56 -5.86 -1.98
CA VAL A 293 -20.41 -5.47 -1.15
C VAL A 293 -20.96 -4.71 0.05
N ALA A 294 -20.63 -5.14 1.27
CA ALA A 294 -20.90 -4.38 2.49
C ALA A 294 -19.61 -3.69 2.94
N SER A 295 -19.67 -2.38 3.17
CA SER A 295 -18.57 -1.51 3.58
C SER A 295 -18.99 -0.81 4.87
N LEU A 296 -18.16 -0.92 5.93
CA LEU A 296 -18.38 -0.22 7.20
C LEU A 296 -17.40 0.95 7.29
N ARG A 297 -17.90 2.16 7.56
CA ARG A 297 -17.08 3.39 7.70
C ARG A 297 -17.22 3.96 9.10
N CYS A 298 -16.10 4.17 9.78
CA CYS A 298 -16.08 4.79 11.10
C CYS A 298 -15.64 6.25 11.00
N PHE A 299 -16.52 7.19 11.35
CA PHE A 299 -16.18 8.60 11.54
C PHE A 299 -15.86 8.85 13.02
N ARG A 300 -14.68 9.37 13.33
CA ARG A 300 -14.34 9.78 14.70
C ARG A 300 -14.15 11.30 14.74
N PRO A 301 -15.12 12.07 15.27
CA PRO A 301 -14.91 13.49 15.50
C PRO A 301 -13.95 13.66 16.69
N MET A 302 -12.74 14.20 16.47
CA MET A 302 -11.94 14.71 17.57
C MET A 302 -12.53 16.05 18.00
N ARG A 303 -13.12 16.09 19.21
CA ARG A 303 -13.51 17.34 19.89
C ARG A 303 -12.26 18.13 20.25
N ARG A 304 -12.36 19.45 20.09
CA ARG A 304 -11.32 20.44 20.45
C ARG A 304 -10.93 20.29 21.93
N TYR A 305 -9.64 20.25 22.19
CA TYR A 305 -9.03 20.81 23.41
C TYR A 305 -8.20 22.01 22.97
#